data_AF-A0A074XRT3-F1
#
_entry.id   AF-A0A074XRT3-F1
#
_cell.length_a   1.000
_cell.length_b   1.000
_cell.length_c   1.000
_cell.angle_alpha   90.00
_cell.angle_beta   90.00
_cell.angle_gamma   90.00
#
_symmetry.space_group_name_H-M   'P 1'
#
loop_
_entity.id
_entity.type
_entity.pdbx_description
1 polymer ?
#
loop_
_entity_poly.entity_id
_entity_poly.type
_entity_poly.pdbx_seq_one_letter_code
_entity_poly.pdbx_strand_id
1 'polypeptide(L)'
;MHKVMASVRKSPSNEGFHHLGIDGVLRSFNSKREVVDYNQLSPGEVDDVVRGYKGLIDNKKFAELEQKFRGVDGRKVTNEEDLLHLGPGVRPQTPQA
;
A
#
# COMPACT_ATOMS: atom_id res chain seq x y z
N MET A 1 1.36 -15.37 4.26
CA MET A 1 1.79 -13.96 4.05
C MET A 1 2.07 -13.79 2.57
N HIS A 2 1.45 -12.81 1.90
CA HIS A 2 1.69 -12.59 0.47
C HIS A 2 3.15 -12.14 0.27
N LYS A 3 3.88 -12.71 -0.72
CA LYS A 3 5.33 -12.50 -0.91
C LYS A 3 5.72 -11.02 -0.94
N VAL A 4 4.87 -10.19 -1.55
CA VAL A 4 5.04 -8.73 -1.64
C VAL A 4 5.00 -8.06 -0.26
N MET A 5 4.19 -8.52 0.69
CA MET A 5 4.14 -7.93 2.04
C MET A 5 5.42 -8.20 2.86
N ALA A 6 6.19 -9.23 2.50
CA ALA A 6 7.48 -9.51 3.13
C ALA A 6 8.63 -8.68 2.52
N SER A 7 8.37 -7.87 1.48
CA SER A 7 9.38 -7.03 0.82
C SER A 7 9.73 -5.76 1.58
N VAL A 8 8.94 -5.41 2.61
CA VAL A 8 9.16 -4.25 3.47
C VAL A 8 9.37 -4.70 4.91
N ARG A 9 10.29 -4.04 5.60
CA ARG A 9 10.56 -4.29 7.02
C ARG A 9 9.35 -3.87 7.85
N LYS A 10 9.02 -4.69 8.85
CA LYS A 10 8.07 -4.29 9.89
C LYS A 10 8.68 -3.17 10.75
N SER A 11 7.81 -2.41 11.40
CA SER A 11 8.25 -1.49 12.45
C SER A 11 9.02 -2.26 13.55
N PRO A 12 10.10 -1.69 14.12
CA PRO A 12 10.86 -2.36 15.18
C PRO A 12 10.02 -2.75 16.41
N SER A 13 8.97 -1.99 16.71
CA SER A 13 8.04 -2.29 17.80
C SER A 13 6.99 -3.34 17.45
N ASN A 14 6.88 -3.75 16.18
CA ASN A 14 5.78 -4.56 15.63
C ASN A 14 4.36 -3.97 15.80
N GLU A 15 4.23 -2.72 16.28
CA GLU A 15 2.94 -2.01 16.42
C GLU A 15 2.57 -1.20 15.15
N GLY A 16 3.20 -1.54 14.04
CA GLY A 16 3.02 -0.88 12.75
C GLY A 16 1.95 -1.52 11.87
N PHE A 17 1.80 -0.99 10.66
CA PHE A 17 0.94 -1.59 9.63
C PHE A 17 1.53 -1.39 8.23
N HIS A 18 1.08 -2.21 7.29
CA HIS A 18 1.40 -2.06 5.87
C HIS A 18 0.23 -1.43 5.13
N HIS A 19 0.52 -0.59 4.14
CA HIS A 19 -0.49 0.02 3.28
C HIS A 19 0.02 0.13 1.85
N LEU A 20 -0.77 -0.40 0.91
CA LEU A 20 -0.57 -0.16 -0.52
C LEU A 20 -1.26 1.15 -0.90
N GLY A 21 -0.46 2.17 -1.19
CA GLY A 21 -0.95 3.46 -1.66
C GLY A 21 -1.46 3.37 -3.09
N ILE A 22 -2.38 4.28 -3.47
CA ILE A 22 -2.97 4.34 -4.83
C ILE A 22 -1.95 4.70 -5.92
N ASP A 23 -0.75 5.10 -5.49
CA ASP A 23 0.43 5.35 -6.29
C ASP A 23 1.22 4.07 -6.61
N GLY A 24 0.81 2.91 -6.07
CA GLY A 24 1.45 1.61 -6.32
C GLY A 24 2.62 1.30 -5.39
N VAL A 25 2.82 2.11 -4.35
CA VAL A 25 3.92 1.91 -3.41
C VAL A 25 3.40 1.27 -2.13
N LEU A 26 3.97 0.12 -1.78
CA LEU A 26 3.73 -0.52 -0.49
C LEU A 26 4.58 0.17 0.57
N ARG A 27 3.96 0.65 1.64
CA ARG A 27 4.65 1.32 2.74
C ARG A 27 4.41 0.59 4.06
N SER A 28 5.46 0.49 4.86
CA SER A 28 5.41 0.04 6.25
C SER A 28 5.44 1.26 7.15
N PHE A 29 4.49 1.34 8.07
CA PHE A 29 4.34 2.43 9.01
C PHE A 29 4.67 1.97 10.43
N ASN A 30 5.26 2.84 11.24
CA ASN A 30 5.31 2.66 12.69
C ASN A 30 3.99 3.09 13.37
N SER A 31 3.92 2.95 14.70
CA SER A 31 2.74 3.34 15.49
C SER A 31 2.46 4.85 15.46
N LYS A 32 3.47 5.68 15.14
CA LYS A 32 3.32 7.13 14.92
C LYS A 32 2.88 7.49 13.50
N ARG A 33 2.60 6.49 12.66
CA ARG A 33 2.22 6.65 11.24
C ARG A 33 3.31 7.30 10.39
N GLU A 34 4.56 7.12 10.78
CA GLU A 34 5.72 7.48 9.97
C GLU A 34 6.12 6.28 9.10
N VAL A 35 6.50 6.53 7.85
CA VAL A 35 7.00 5.48 6.94
C VAL A 35 8.36 5.04 7.44
N VAL A 36 8.54 3.75 7.71
CA VAL A 36 9.82 3.15 8.12
C VAL A 36 10.49 2.34 7.02
N ASP A 37 9.71 1.92 6.02
CA ASP A 37 10.20 1.21 4.84
C ASP A 37 9.16 1.29 3.72
N TYR A 38 9.61 1.14 2.47
CA TYR A 38 8.74 1.13 1.31
C TYR A 38 9.25 0.18 0.23
N ASN A 39 8.35 -0.27 -0.63
CA ASN A 39 8.68 -0.97 -1.86
C ASN A 39 7.79 -0.46 -3.00
N GLN A 40 8.43 -0.03 -4.08
CA GLN A 40 7.78 0.43 -5.29
C GLN A 40 7.42 -0.76 -6.17
N LEU A 41 6.13 -1.09 -6.23
CA LEU A 41 5.68 -2.31 -6.90
C LEU A 41 5.53 -2.10 -8.40
N SER A 42 5.84 -3.14 -9.16
CA SER A 42 5.44 -3.23 -10.56
C SER A 42 3.92 -3.41 -10.70
N PRO A 43 3.32 -3.13 -11.88
CA PRO A 43 1.88 -3.33 -12.08
C PRO A 43 1.39 -4.75 -11.79
N GLY A 44 2.21 -5.77 -12.10
CA GLY A 44 1.88 -7.15 -11.79
C GLY A 44 1.83 -7.42 -10.29
N GLU A 45 2.78 -6.87 -9.52
CA GLU A 45 2.80 -7.01 -8.06
C GLU A 45 1.65 -6.24 -7.38
N VAL A 46 1.27 -5.08 -7.92
CA VAL A 46 0.08 -4.34 -7.47
C VAL A 46 -1.18 -5.19 -7.69
N ASP A 47 -1.36 -5.73 -8.89
CA ASP A 47 -2.50 -6.60 -9.24
C ASP A 47 -2.55 -7.83 -8.32
N ASP A 48 -1.41 -8.45 -8.05
CA ASP A 48 -1.32 -9.59 -7.14
C ASP A 48 -1.81 -9.20 -5.74
N VAL A 49 -1.36 -8.07 -5.18
CA VAL A 49 -1.81 -7.60 -3.85
C VAL A 49 -3.32 -7.32 -3.85
N VAL A 50 -3.84 -6.65 -4.88
CA VAL A 50 -5.28 -6.34 -5.00
C VAL A 50 -6.10 -7.62 -5.06
N ARG A 51 -5.68 -8.60 -5.87
CA ARG A 51 -6.35 -9.91 -5.97
C ARG A 51 -6.40 -10.67 -4.64
N GLY A 52 -5.44 -10.44 -3.74
CA GLY A 52 -5.45 -10.99 -2.39
C GLY A 52 -6.68 -10.58 -1.55
N TYR A 53 -7.35 -9.48 -1.90
CA TYR A 53 -8.59 -9.05 -1.23
C TYR A 53 -9.85 -9.73 -1.78
N LYS A 54 -9.75 -10.49 -2.88
CA LYS A 54 -10.91 -11.17 -3.47
C LYS A 54 -11.50 -12.17 -2.47
N GLY A 55 -12.78 -12.04 -2.18
CA GLY A 55 -13.48 -12.87 -1.19
C GLY A 55 -13.27 -12.46 0.28
N LEU A 56 -12.41 -11.46 0.56
CA LEU A 56 -12.27 -10.86 1.89
C LEU A 56 -13.12 -9.59 2.04
N ILE A 57 -13.47 -8.95 0.93
CA ILE A 57 -14.32 -7.76 0.87
C ILE A 57 -15.50 -8.00 -0.07
N ASP A 58 -16.53 -7.16 0.06
CA ASP A 58 -17.71 -7.17 -0.83
C ASP A 58 -17.31 -7.02 -2.31
N ASN A 59 -18.04 -7.71 -3.20
CA ASN A 59 -17.74 -7.75 -4.63
C ASN A 59 -17.73 -6.36 -5.28
N LYS A 60 -18.61 -5.45 -4.86
CA LYS A 60 -18.64 -4.08 -5.38
C LYS A 60 -17.37 -3.33 -4.97
N LYS A 61 -16.98 -3.43 -3.69
CA LYS A 61 -15.74 -2.84 -3.17
C LYS A 61 -14.50 -3.42 -3.84
N PHE A 62 -14.50 -4.72 -4.13
CA PHE A 62 -13.43 -5.38 -4.86
C PHE A 62 -13.31 -4.86 -6.29
N ALA A 63 -14.42 -4.71 -7.01
CA ALA A 63 -14.42 -4.14 -8.36
C ALA A 63 -13.93 -2.67 -8.38
N GLU A 64 -14.36 -1.86 -7.40
CA GLU A 64 -13.86 -0.49 -7.22
C GLU A 64 -12.35 -0.48 -6.93
N LEU A 65 -11.86 -1.42 -6.12
CA LEU A 65 -10.43 -1.57 -5.83
C LEU A 65 -9.64 -1.97 -7.08
N GLU A 66 -10.07 -2.98 -7.83
CA GLU A 66 -9.45 -3.39 -9.10
C GLU A 66 -9.40 -2.22 -10.09
N GLN A 67 -10.48 -1.47 -10.23
CA GLN A 67 -10.51 -0.30 -11.11
C GLN A 67 -9.53 0.78 -10.67
N LYS A 68 -9.45 1.06 -9.36
CA LYS A 68 -8.58 2.09 -8.80
C LYS A 68 -7.08 1.80 -9.02
N PHE A 69 -6.71 0.52 -9.02
CA PHE A 69 -5.31 0.09 -9.12
C PHE A 69 -4.90 -0.37 -10.52
N ARG A 70 -5.84 -0.39 -11.48
CA ARG A 70 -5.58 -0.86 -12.84
C ARG A 70 -4.46 -0.06 -13.51
N GLY A 71 -3.36 -0.74 -13.81
CA GLY A 71 -2.21 -0.16 -14.53
C GLY A 71 -1.35 0.80 -13.70
N VAL A 72 -1.56 0.85 -12.38
CA VAL A 72 -0.72 1.62 -11.46
C VAL A 72 0.69 1.01 -11.42
N ASP A 73 1.72 1.85 -11.47
CA ASP A 73 3.14 1.45 -11.43
C ASP A 73 3.89 2.27 -10.40
N GLY A 74 4.16 1.69 -9.23
CA GLY A 74 4.84 2.35 -8.12
C GLY A 74 6.28 2.74 -8.44
N ARG A 75 6.91 2.09 -9.42
CA ARG A 75 8.28 2.39 -9.86
C ARG A 75 8.40 3.76 -10.53
N LYS A 76 7.27 4.37 -10.90
CA LYS A 76 7.22 5.75 -11.42
C LYS A 76 7.29 6.81 -10.32
N VAL A 77 7.14 6.44 -9.05
CA VAL A 77 7.27 7.35 -7.90
C VAL A 77 8.75 7.49 -7.52
N THR A 78 9.50 8.34 -8.20
CA THR A 78 10.96 8.43 -8.03
C THR A 78 11.41 9.47 -7.00
N ASN A 79 10.51 10.37 -6.59
CA ASN A 79 10.81 11.38 -5.61
C ASN A 79 10.79 10.78 -4.20
N GLU A 80 11.92 10.82 -3.50
CA GLU A 80 12.08 10.23 -2.18
C GLU A 80 11.14 10.86 -1.13
N GLU A 81 10.85 12.15 -1.26
CA GLU A 81 9.89 12.84 -0.39
C GLU A 81 8.48 12.26 -0.53
N ASP A 82 8.07 11.89 -1.75
CA ASP A 82 6.76 11.27 -1.97
C ASP A 82 6.71 9.83 -1.44
N LEU A 83 7.86 9.17 -1.26
CA LEU A 83 7.95 7.83 -0.68
C LEU A 83 7.82 7.88 0.85
N LEU A 84 8.44 8.87 1.50
CA LEU A 84 8.53 8.98 2.96
C LEU A 84 7.49 9.92 3.59
N HIS A 85 7.16 11.02 2.93
CA HIS A 85 6.36 12.12 3.44
C HIS A 85 5.08 12.32 2.63
N LEU A 86 4.18 11.35 2.75
CA LEU A 86 2.93 11.29 2.00
C LEU A 86 2.10 12.59 2.07
N GLY A 87 1.73 13.09 0.89
CA GLY A 87 0.70 14.11 0.73
C GLY A 87 -0.69 13.64 1.20
N PRO A 88 -1.65 14.56 1.38
CA PRO A 88 -2.95 14.28 2.02
C PRO A 88 -3.79 13.16 1.37
N GLY A 89 -3.59 12.89 0.08
CA GLY A 89 -4.37 11.91 -0.68
C GLY A 89 -3.82 10.48 -0.73
N VAL A 90 -2.59 10.26 -0.27
CA VAL A 90 -1.90 8.94 -0.31
C VAL A 90 -1.89 8.27 1.05
N ARG A 91 -2.09 9.03 2.13
CA ARG A 91 -2.19 8.47 3.48
C ARG A 91 -3.46 7.61 3.60
N PRO A 92 -3.40 6.50 4.35
CA PRO A 92 -4.61 5.78 4.71
C PRO A 92 -5.51 6.72 5.49
N GLN A 93 -6.69 7.02 4.92
CA GLN A 93 -7.72 7.73 5.66
C GLN A 93 -8.13 6.85 6.84
N THR A 94 -8.13 7.40 8.04
CA THR A 94 -8.70 6.72 9.21
C THR A 94 -10.10 6.24 8.86
N PRO A 95 -10.49 5.01 9.21
CA PRO A 95 -11.90 4.75 9.44
C PRO A 95 -12.37 5.81 10.44
N GLN A 96 -13.37 6.61 10.08
CA GLN A 96 -14.11 7.35 11.10
C GLN A 96 -14.67 6.28 12.06
N ALA A 97 -14.26 6.39 13.33
CA ALA A 97 -14.80 5.56 14.40
C ALA A 97 -16.31 5.76 14.53
#